data_AF-A0A4Q2URX3-F1
#
_entry.id   AF-A0A4Q2URX3-F1
#
_cell.length_a   1.000
_cell.length_b   1.000
_cell.length_c   1.000
_cell.angle_alpha   90.00
_cell.angle_beta   90.00
_cell.angle_gamma   90.00
#
_symmetry.space_group_name_H-M   'P 1'
#
loop_
_entity.id
_entity.type
_entity.pdbx_description
1 polymer ?
#
loop_
_entity_poly.entity_id
_entity_poly.type
_entity_poly.pdbx_seq_one_letter_code
_entity_poly.pdbx_strand_id
1 'polypeptide(L)'
;MERRCFELPDPDWMHDLSHCPLSDRDKELLEKFWTELENDGMEHCARCQETWFDMGLKDGICKRCIAKDKNKKEDEPWFFSAENQLDFGLIPAFLPQLTIVEEMLIARVHVFVNVMQVRGQQYKYRGHIVHFLRDVGKVYRQLPLLPAELDVILLRPPNASEHAHLNRQFRRQFRVRRRCLQAWLDFLSQNHPGYRDITVCQTRMSVLPEDGDVLDQVATAESTDPPSANLGTAEHDD
;
A
#
# COMPACT_ATOMS: atom_id res chain seq x y z
N MET A 1 23.02 19.68 16.97
CA MET A 1 21.64 19.53 17.49
C MET A 1 21.45 20.57 18.57
N GLU A 2 20.91 21.73 18.21
CA GLU A 2 20.43 22.69 19.20
C GLU A 2 19.22 22.05 19.89
N ARG A 3 19.36 21.78 21.20
CA ARG A 3 18.21 21.38 22.02
C ARG A 3 17.26 22.56 22.05
N ARG A 4 16.05 22.40 21.48
CA ARG A 4 14.96 23.33 21.77
C ARG A 4 14.60 23.16 23.25
N CYS A 5 15.07 24.07 24.10
CA CYS A 5 14.57 24.17 25.47
C CYS A 5 13.14 24.68 25.40
N PHE A 6 12.17 23.83 25.76
CA PHE A 6 10.80 24.24 26.05
C PHE A 6 10.73 24.81 27.49
N GLU A 7 11.64 25.73 27.84
CA GLU A 7 11.63 26.45 29.12
C GLU A 7 10.70 27.67 29.08
N LEU A 8 9.61 27.58 28.30
CA LEU A 8 8.54 28.56 28.40
C LEU A 8 7.55 28.02 29.43
N PRO A 9 7.21 28.77 30.49
CA PRO A 9 6.13 28.37 31.39
C PRO A 9 4.85 28.17 30.58
N ASP A 10 4.05 27.16 30.97
CA ASP A 10 2.74 26.95 30.35
C ASP A 10 1.95 28.28 30.37
N PRO A 11 1.29 28.66 29.27
CA PRO A 11 0.51 29.89 29.23
C PRO A 11 -0.53 29.86 30.35
N ASP A 12 -0.74 30.98 31.01
CA ASP A 12 -1.72 31.12 32.08
C ASP A 12 -3.13 30.92 31.52
N TRP A 13 -3.69 29.72 31.67
CA TRP A 13 -5.00 29.31 31.17
C TRP A 13 -6.18 30.03 31.85
N MET A 14 -5.91 30.95 32.80
CA MET A 14 -6.90 31.57 33.68
C MET A 14 -7.20 33.06 33.42
N HIS A 15 -6.71 33.66 32.32
CA HIS A 15 -7.07 35.02 31.93
C HIS A 15 -7.70 35.15 30.53
N ASP A 16 -8.31 36.32 30.32
CA ASP A 16 -9.23 36.73 29.25
C ASP A 16 -9.07 36.02 27.90
N LEU A 17 -10.05 35.18 27.57
CA LEU A 17 -10.19 34.46 26.29
C LEU A 17 -10.38 35.38 25.07
N SER A 18 -10.49 36.69 25.27
CA SER A 18 -10.61 37.67 24.18
C SER A 18 -9.29 37.97 23.47
N HIS A 19 -8.15 37.66 24.08
CA HIS A 19 -6.83 37.88 23.48
C HIS A 19 -6.53 36.85 22.39
N CYS A 20 -5.99 37.31 21.25
CA CYS A 20 -5.56 36.44 20.17
C CYS A 20 -4.47 35.48 20.70
N PRO A 21 -4.67 34.15 20.61
CA PRO A 21 -3.74 33.17 21.17
C PRO A 21 -2.42 33.08 20.39
N LEU A 22 -2.31 33.74 19.23
CA LEU A 22 -1.11 33.77 18.40
C LEU A 22 -0.39 35.10 18.59
N SER A 23 0.90 35.05 18.91
CA SER A 23 1.75 36.23 18.81
C SER A 23 1.88 36.67 17.34
N ASP A 24 2.28 37.91 17.09
CA ASP A 24 2.48 38.37 15.71
C ASP A 24 3.56 37.56 14.97
N ARG A 25 4.58 37.08 15.70
CA ARG A 25 5.57 36.12 15.19
C ARG A 25 4.94 34.78 14.79
N ASP A 26 3.98 34.27 15.57
CA ASP A 26 3.30 33.01 15.25
C ASP A 26 2.39 33.16 14.04
N LYS A 27 1.76 34.33 13.86
CA LYS A 27 0.96 34.63 12.66
C LYS A 27 1.84 34.64 11.41
N GLU A 28 3.02 35.28 11.45
CA GLU A 28 3.98 35.24 10.34
C GLU A 28 4.43 33.81 10.00
N LEU A 29 4.69 32.98 11.02
CA LEU A 29 5.04 31.56 10.81
C LEU A 29 3.88 30.77 10.21
N LEU A 30 2.65 31.02 10.65
CA LEU A 30 1.45 30.36 10.17
C LEU A 30 1.15 30.75 8.72
N GLU A 31 1.23 32.04 8.39
CA GLU A 31 1.08 32.55 7.01
C GLU A 31 2.13 31.94 6.08
N LYS A 32 3.40 31.89 6.53
CA LYS A 32 4.46 31.23 5.76
C LYS A 32 4.17 29.75 5.56
N PHE A 33 3.75 29.04 6.61
CA PHE A 33 3.41 27.62 6.52
C PHE A 33 2.28 27.37 5.51
N TRP A 34 1.19 28.12 5.59
CA TRP A 34 0.07 27.98 4.63
C TRP A 34 0.50 28.33 3.21
N THR A 35 1.32 29.38 3.04
CA THR A 35 1.86 29.76 1.72
C THR A 35 2.72 28.64 1.13
N GLU A 36 3.62 28.03 1.91
CA GLU A 36 4.43 26.91 1.44
C GLU A 36 3.56 25.68 1.13
N LEU A 37 2.56 25.39 1.96
CA LEU A 37 1.64 24.26 1.76
C LEU A 37 0.75 24.42 0.52
N GLU A 38 0.26 25.64 0.25
CA GLU A 38 -0.52 25.95 -0.96
C GLU A 38 0.33 25.89 -2.23
N ASN A 39 1.61 26.26 -2.12
CA ASN A 39 2.57 26.17 -3.22
C ASN A 39 3.11 24.73 -3.44
N ASP A 40 2.92 23.83 -2.47
CA ASP A 40 3.32 22.43 -2.57
C ASP A 40 2.34 21.64 -3.46
N GLY A 41 2.48 21.87 -4.76
CA GLY A 41 1.72 21.19 -5.80
C GLY A 41 2.39 19.90 -6.25
N MET A 42 1.59 18.88 -6.54
CA MET A 42 2.11 17.70 -7.23
C MET A 42 2.49 18.06 -8.68
N GLU A 43 3.72 17.74 -9.04
CA GLU A 43 4.26 17.87 -10.38
C GLU A 43 4.05 16.57 -11.16
N HIS A 44 3.82 16.65 -12.47
CA HIS A 44 3.67 15.48 -13.34
C HIS A 44 4.82 15.40 -14.36
N CYS A 45 5.49 14.24 -14.41
CA CYS A 45 6.56 14.00 -15.37
C CYS A 45 6.03 13.31 -16.64
N ALA A 46 6.17 13.96 -17.80
CA ALA A 46 5.71 13.42 -19.08
C ALA A 46 6.48 12.17 -19.57
N ARG A 47 7.63 11.84 -18.96
CA ARG A 47 8.43 10.66 -19.34
C ARG A 47 8.08 9.42 -18.53
N CYS A 48 8.21 9.49 -17.21
CA CYS A 48 7.90 8.35 -16.34
C CYS A 48 6.42 8.27 -15.92
N GLN A 49 5.58 9.24 -16.34
CA GLN A 49 4.15 9.32 -16.03
C GLN A 49 3.82 9.38 -14.53
N GLU A 50 4.83 9.60 -13.69
CA GLU A 50 4.65 9.76 -12.24
C GLU A 50 4.22 11.19 -11.90
N THR A 51 3.39 11.29 -10.87
CA THR A 51 2.95 12.55 -10.29
C THR A 51 3.38 12.59 -8.82
N TRP A 52 4.23 13.55 -8.45
CA TRP A 52 4.79 13.65 -7.10
C TRP A 52 5.22 15.08 -6.75
N PHE A 53 5.52 15.34 -5.48
CA PHE A 53 6.08 16.62 -5.02
C PHE A 53 7.58 16.72 -5.34
N ASP A 54 8.11 17.95 -5.46
CA ASP A 54 9.54 18.25 -5.60
C ASP A 54 10.30 17.47 -6.70
N MET A 55 9.61 17.04 -7.77
CA MET A 55 10.20 16.35 -8.91
C MET A 55 11.21 17.24 -9.67
N GLY A 56 11.05 18.56 -9.57
CA GLY A 56 11.91 19.57 -10.15
C GLY A 56 11.98 19.47 -11.66
N LEU A 57 10.81 19.58 -12.29
CA LEU A 57 10.64 19.41 -13.73
C LEU A 57 11.50 20.42 -14.52
N LYS A 58 12.13 19.94 -15.59
CA LYS A 58 12.71 20.78 -16.66
C LYS A 58 12.10 20.32 -17.97
N ASP A 59 11.47 21.24 -18.70
CA ASP A 59 10.74 20.95 -19.94
C ASP A 59 9.72 19.80 -19.78
N GLY A 60 9.07 19.72 -18.60
CA GLY A 60 8.11 18.66 -18.27
C GLY A 60 8.71 17.31 -17.86
N ILE A 61 10.04 17.24 -17.65
CA ILE A 61 10.77 16.01 -17.31
C ILE A 61 11.43 16.12 -15.93
N CYS A 62 11.22 15.14 -15.06
CA CYS A 62 11.76 15.17 -13.70
C CYS A 62 13.29 14.95 -13.65
N LYS A 63 13.91 15.41 -12.56
CA LYS A 63 15.36 15.25 -12.30
C LYS A 63 15.82 13.79 -12.42
N ARG A 64 15.00 12.84 -11.98
CA ARG A 64 15.31 11.40 -12.01
C ARG A 64 15.44 10.87 -13.45
N CYS A 65 14.50 11.24 -14.31
CA CYS A 65 14.54 10.88 -15.73
C CYS A 65 15.76 11.48 -16.42
N ILE A 66 16.00 12.78 -16.23
CA ILE A 66 17.16 13.48 -16.82
C ILE A 66 18.48 12.84 -16.37
N ALA A 67 18.59 12.48 -15.09
CA ALA A 67 19.79 11.85 -14.55
C ALA A 67 20.02 10.44 -15.14
N LYS A 68 18.97 9.65 -15.31
CA LYS A 68 19.06 8.30 -15.89
C LYS A 68 19.49 8.33 -17.36
N ASP A 69 19.00 9.31 -18.11
CA ASP A 69 19.25 9.41 -19.55
C ASP A 69 20.46 10.29 -19.91
N LYS A 70 21.23 10.78 -18.93
CA LYS A 70 22.33 11.73 -19.16
C LYS A 70 23.37 11.25 -20.17
N ASN A 71 23.63 9.93 -20.19
CA ASN A 71 24.62 9.29 -21.06
C ASN A 71 23.99 8.33 -22.08
N LYS A 72 22.69 8.48 -22.35
CA LYS A 72 21.93 7.66 -23.29
C LYS A 72 22.47 7.86 -24.71
N LYS A 73 22.67 6.78 -25.47
CA LYS A 73 23.03 6.86 -26.89
C LYS A 73 21.81 7.16 -27.75
N GLU A 74 21.98 7.68 -28.97
CA GLU A 74 20.85 8.01 -29.85
C GLU A 74 19.96 6.78 -30.13
N ASP A 75 20.55 5.61 -30.34
CA ASP A 75 19.85 4.36 -30.68
C ASP A 75 19.17 3.66 -29.49
N GLU A 76 19.43 4.09 -28.26
CA GLU A 76 18.84 3.48 -27.06
C GLU A 76 17.46 4.10 -26.78
N PRO A 77 16.47 3.36 -26.27
CA PRO A 77 15.22 3.95 -25.79
C PRO A 77 15.45 4.80 -24.52
N TRP A 78 14.52 5.69 -24.19
CA TRP A 78 14.54 6.37 -22.89
C TRP A 78 14.38 5.36 -21.74
N PHE A 79 15.04 5.60 -20.59
CA PHE A 79 15.03 4.64 -19.48
C PHE A 79 13.63 4.37 -18.93
N PHE A 80 12.74 5.36 -18.86
CA PHE A 80 11.34 5.14 -18.52
C PHE A 80 10.50 5.38 -19.77
N SER A 81 10.22 4.33 -20.54
CA SER A 81 9.44 4.43 -21.77
C SER A 81 8.67 3.16 -22.09
N ALA A 82 7.70 3.28 -23.02
CA ALA A 82 7.00 2.13 -23.56
C ALA A 82 7.93 1.19 -24.36
N GLU A 83 8.96 1.74 -25.02
CA GLU A 83 9.91 0.99 -25.85
C GLU A 83 10.69 -0.06 -25.05
N ASN A 84 10.98 0.21 -23.78
CA ASN A 84 11.66 -0.73 -22.88
C ASN A 84 10.73 -1.36 -21.83
N GLN A 85 9.41 -1.26 -22.03
CA GLN A 85 8.39 -1.85 -21.14
C GLN A 85 8.45 -1.34 -19.69
N LEU A 86 8.93 -0.11 -19.50
CA LEU A 86 8.93 0.59 -18.20
C LEU A 86 7.86 1.70 -18.13
N ASP A 87 7.02 1.81 -19.15
CA ASP A 87 5.74 2.51 -19.09
C ASP A 87 4.62 1.48 -18.93
N PHE A 88 3.96 1.52 -17.77
CA PHE A 88 2.85 0.62 -17.45
C PHE A 88 1.51 1.08 -18.03
N GLY A 89 1.46 2.27 -18.63
CA GLY A 89 0.26 2.86 -19.19
C GLY A 89 -0.81 3.19 -18.16
N LEU A 90 -1.97 3.61 -18.65
CA LEU A 90 -3.14 3.85 -17.81
C LEU A 90 -3.82 2.53 -17.47
N ILE A 91 -4.15 2.34 -16.19
CA ILE A 91 -4.99 1.22 -15.76
C ILE A 91 -6.42 1.51 -16.26
N PRO A 92 -7.05 0.61 -17.04
CA PRO A 92 -8.39 0.86 -17.55
C PRO A 92 -9.42 1.02 -16.43
N ALA A 93 -10.20 2.11 -16.48
CA ALA A 93 -11.17 2.46 -15.43
C ALA A 93 -12.31 1.44 -15.26
N PHE A 94 -12.54 0.56 -16.24
CA PHE A 94 -13.55 -0.49 -16.15
C PHE A 94 -13.11 -1.69 -15.27
N LEU A 95 -11.81 -1.81 -14.97
CA LEU A 95 -11.31 -2.90 -14.14
C LEU A 95 -11.59 -2.60 -12.66
N PRO A 96 -12.08 -3.59 -11.89
CA PRO A 96 -12.35 -3.39 -10.48
C PRO A 96 -11.04 -3.24 -9.70
N GLN A 97 -10.99 -2.38 -8.69
CA GLN A 97 -9.87 -2.36 -7.76
C GLN A 97 -9.77 -3.71 -7.02
N LEU A 98 -8.59 -4.32 -7.01
CA LEU A 98 -8.33 -5.56 -6.28
C LEU A 98 -7.91 -5.30 -4.83
N THR A 99 -8.20 -6.25 -3.95
CA THR A 99 -7.55 -6.33 -2.63
C THR A 99 -6.14 -6.90 -2.78
N ILE A 100 -5.29 -6.68 -1.77
CA ILE A 100 -3.92 -7.25 -1.75
C ILE A 100 -3.97 -8.78 -1.93
N VAL A 101 -4.91 -9.46 -1.28
CA VAL A 101 -5.04 -10.92 -1.41
C VAL A 101 -5.52 -11.30 -2.80
N GLU A 102 -6.46 -10.55 -3.40
CA GLU A 102 -6.88 -10.79 -4.78
C GLU A 102 -5.71 -10.64 -5.77
N GLU A 103 -4.88 -9.61 -5.61
CA GLU A 103 -3.65 -9.42 -6.41
C GLU A 103 -2.71 -10.61 -6.25
N MET A 104 -2.50 -11.08 -5.02
CA MET A 104 -1.66 -12.25 -4.74
C MET A 104 -2.20 -13.54 -5.37
N LEU A 105 -3.53 -13.71 -5.44
CA LEU A 105 -4.13 -14.91 -6.03
C LEU A 105 -3.96 -14.96 -7.55
N ILE A 106 -3.81 -13.82 -8.22
CA ILE A 106 -3.62 -13.76 -9.68
C ILE A 106 -2.18 -13.43 -10.08
N ALA A 107 -1.29 -13.20 -9.13
CA ALA A 107 0.11 -12.92 -9.41
C ALA A 107 0.80 -14.16 -10.02
N ARG A 108 1.45 -13.97 -11.17
CA ARG A 108 2.19 -15.05 -11.84
C ARG A 108 3.47 -15.43 -11.09
N VAL A 109 4.11 -14.47 -10.43
CA VAL A 109 5.45 -14.61 -9.85
C VAL A 109 5.42 -14.26 -8.37
N HIS A 110 5.88 -15.19 -7.53
CA HIS A 110 6.00 -15.00 -6.08
C HIS A 110 7.47 -15.12 -5.66
N VAL A 111 8.03 -14.01 -5.17
CA VAL A 111 9.44 -13.90 -4.74
C VAL A 111 9.60 -13.70 -3.23
N PHE A 112 8.52 -13.43 -2.50
CA PHE A 112 8.54 -13.19 -1.06
C PHE A 112 7.62 -14.15 -0.32
N VAL A 113 7.97 -14.43 0.94
CA VAL A 113 7.07 -14.93 1.98
C VAL A 113 6.64 -13.75 2.83
N ASN A 114 5.34 -13.57 3.02
CA ASN A 114 4.77 -12.44 3.76
C ASN A 114 4.36 -12.90 5.15
N VAL A 115 5.07 -12.46 6.18
CA VAL A 115 4.68 -12.71 7.58
C VAL A 115 3.90 -11.51 8.09
N MET A 116 2.63 -11.71 8.41
CA MET A 116 1.70 -10.66 8.86
C MET A 116 1.34 -10.88 10.32
N GLN A 117 1.57 -9.90 11.19
CA GLN A 117 1.22 -10.01 12.61
C GLN A 117 -0.10 -9.29 12.94
N VAL A 118 -1.02 -10.03 13.56
CA VAL A 118 -2.28 -9.50 14.09
C VAL A 118 -1.98 -8.76 15.40
N ARG A 119 -2.06 -7.43 15.43
CA ARG A 119 -1.84 -6.62 16.65
C ARG A 119 -2.95 -5.60 16.91
N GLY A 120 -3.28 -5.46 18.20
CA GLY A 120 -4.39 -4.71 18.81
C GLY A 120 -4.66 -3.31 18.30
N GLN A 121 -3.70 -2.36 18.38
CA GLN A 121 -4.07 -0.93 18.33
C GLN A 121 -2.97 0.06 17.90
N GLN A 122 -1.77 -0.36 17.46
CA GLN A 122 -0.69 0.62 17.24
C GLN A 122 -0.46 0.93 15.75
N TYR A 123 -0.85 2.15 15.32
CA TYR A 123 -0.53 2.74 14.00
C TYR A 123 0.96 3.11 13.84
N LYS A 124 1.89 2.40 14.48
CA LYS A 124 3.33 2.66 14.30
C LYS A 124 3.83 1.90 13.07
N TYR A 125 4.52 2.61 12.19
CA TYR A 125 5.09 2.15 10.91
C TYR A 125 6.10 0.98 10.97
N ARG A 126 6.24 0.25 12.08
CA ARG A 126 7.32 -0.74 12.25
C ARG A 126 6.80 -2.12 12.68
N GLY A 127 6.92 -3.10 11.78
CA GLY A 127 6.91 -4.53 12.12
C GLY A 127 5.61 -5.30 11.94
N HIS A 128 4.62 -4.80 11.19
CA HIS A 128 3.35 -5.53 10.96
C HIS A 128 3.42 -6.57 9.85
N ILE A 129 4.22 -6.28 8.83
CA ILE A 129 4.45 -7.18 7.70
C ILE A 129 5.97 -7.27 7.52
N VAL A 130 6.48 -8.49 7.44
CA VAL A 130 7.87 -8.76 7.10
C VAL A 130 7.90 -9.59 5.82
N HIS A 131 8.62 -9.10 4.83
CA HIS A 131 8.87 -9.80 3.57
C HIS A 131 10.20 -10.55 3.66
N PHE A 132 10.15 -11.87 3.57
CA PHE A 132 11.35 -12.70 3.45
C PHE A 132 11.53 -13.09 1.99
N LEU A 133 12.72 -12.81 1.43
CA LEU A 133 13.05 -13.27 0.08
C LEU A 133 13.07 -14.80 0.03
N ARG A 134 12.49 -15.36 -1.02
CA ARG A 134 12.62 -16.78 -1.33
C ARG A 134 13.95 -17.03 -2.04
N ASP A 135 14.58 -18.14 -1.68
CA ASP A 135 15.76 -18.65 -2.38
C ASP A 135 15.43 -19.03 -3.84
N VAL A 136 14.21 -19.52 -4.08
CA VAL A 136 13.67 -19.76 -5.43
C VAL A 136 12.28 -19.15 -5.54
N GLY A 137 12.11 -18.22 -6.49
CA GLY A 137 10.82 -17.64 -6.84
C GLY A 137 9.91 -18.67 -7.51
N LYS A 138 8.63 -18.69 -7.15
CA LYS A 138 7.63 -19.55 -7.80
C LYS A 138 7.02 -18.82 -8.99
N VAL A 139 6.99 -19.47 -10.16
CA VAL A 139 6.34 -18.96 -11.38
C VAL A 139 5.21 -19.89 -11.75
N TYR A 140 3.99 -19.38 -11.70
CA TYR A 140 2.79 -20.15 -11.99
C TYR A 140 2.37 -20.00 -13.45
N ARG A 141 1.90 -21.09 -14.05
CA ARG A 141 1.22 -21.07 -15.36
C ARG A 141 -0.28 -21.26 -15.24
N GLN A 142 -0.79 -21.72 -14.10
CA GLN A 142 -2.21 -21.91 -13.86
C GLN A 142 -2.67 -20.94 -12.78
N LEU A 143 -3.72 -20.17 -13.06
CA LEU A 143 -4.26 -19.16 -12.16
C LEU A 143 -5.80 -19.27 -12.12
N PRO A 144 -6.47 -18.82 -11.03
CA PRO A 144 -5.91 -18.24 -9.82
C PRO A 144 -5.25 -19.28 -8.89
N LEU A 145 -4.40 -18.81 -7.99
CA LEU A 145 -3.95 -19.55 -6.81
C LEU A 145 -5.13 -19.81 -5.86
N LEU A 146 -4.98 -20.79 -4.98
CA LEU A 146 -5.89 -20.97 -3.85
C LEU A 146 -5.32 -20.26 -2.62
N PRO A 147 -6.16 -19.78 -1.69
CA PRO A 147 -5.68 -19.08 -0.49
C PRO A 147 -4.64 -19.89 0.31
N ALA A 148 -4.81 -21.21 0.38
CA ALA A 148 -3.89 -22.13 1.06
C ALA A 148 -2.50 -22.26 0.39
N GLU A 149 -2.36 -21.83 -0.87
CA GLU A 149 -1.09 -21.87 -1.60
C GLU A 149 -0.32 -20.55 -1.53
N LEU A 150 -0.94 -19.49 -0.98
CA LEU A 150 -0.28 -18.22 -0.77
C LEU A 150 0.84 -18.35 0.26
N ASP A 151 2.02 -17.81 -0.04
CA ASP A 151 3.13 -17.74 0.91
C ASP A 151 2.92 -16.60 1.92
N VAL A 152 1.78 -16.62 2.61
CA VAL A 152 1.40 -15.68 3.67
C VAL A 152 1.33 -16.46 4.98
N ILE A 153 2.04 -16.00 6.00
CA ILE A 153 2.00 -16.55 7.35
C ILE A 153 1.35 -15.50 8.25
N LEU A 154 0.18 -15.82 8.77
CA LEU A 154 -0.52 -14.99 9.73
C LEU A 154 -0.09 -15.36 11.15
N LEU A 155 0.54 -14.42 11.86
CA LEU A 155 0.85 -14.55 13.28
C LEU A 155 -0.34 -14.05 14.10
N ARG A 156 -1.10 -14.97 14.70
CA ARG A 156 -2.30 -14.67 15.47
C ARG A 156 -2.00 -14.79 16.98
N PRO A 157 -2.20 -13.74 17.80
CA PRO A 157 -2.05 -13.86 19.25
C PRO A 157 -3.15 -14.74 19.85
N PRO A 158 -2.94 -15.31 21.05
CA PRO A 158 -3.97 -16.03 21.77
C PRO A 158 -5.11 -15.03 22.06
N ASN A 159 -6.35 -15.42 21.81
CA ASN A 159 -7.57 -14.60 21.99
C ASN A 159 -7.85 -13.55 20.90
N ALA A 160 -7.15 -13.55 19.76
CA ALA A 160 -7.43 -12.62 18.66
C ALA A 160 -8.89 -12.68 18.15
N SER A 161 -9.51 -13.85 18.20
CA SER A 161 -10.91 -14.08 17.80
C SER A 161 -11.93 -13.40 18.72
N GLU A 162 -11.54 -13.04 19.94
CA GLU A 162 -12.40 -12.36 20.93
C GLU A 162 -12.46 -10.84 20.68
N HIS A 163 -11.55 -10.29 19.86
CA HIS A 163 -11.48 -8.87 19.57
C HIS A 163 -12.10 -8.53 18.20
N ALA A 164 -13.38 -8.13 18.20
CA ALA A 164 -14.17 -7.88 17.00
C ALA A 164 -13.54 -6.88 16.00
N HIS A 165 -12.83 -5.86 16.49
CA HIS A 165 -12.17 -4.86 15.65
C HIS A 165 -11.01 -5.44 14.83
N LEU A 166 -10.17 -6.28 15.46
CA LEU A 166 -9.08 -6.98 14.77
C LEU A 166 -9.65 -7.89 13.68
N ASN A 167 -10.69 -8.64 14.01
CA ASN A 167 -11.35 -9.53 13.08
C ASN A 167 -11.89 -8.77 11.84
N ARG A 168 -12.48 -7.58 12.02
CA ARG A 168 -12.99 -6.76 10.91
C ARG A 168 -11.90 -6.26 9.97
N GLN A 169 -10.75 -5.81 10.49
CA GLN A 169 -9.66 -5.31 9.66
C GLN A 169 -9.07 -6.41 8.77
N PHE A 170 -8.77 -7.58 9.35
CA PHE A 170 -8.22 -8.70 8.60
C PHE A 170 -9.22 -9.26 7.59
N ARG A 171 -10.51 -9.37 7.95
CA ARG A 171 -11.55 -9.77 6.99
C ARG A 171 -11.66 -8.87 5.76
N ARG A 172 -11.34 -7.57 5.90
CA ARG A 172 -11.32 -6.65 4.75
C ARG A 172 -10.10 -6.88 3.86
N GLN A 173 -8.93 -7.14 4.45
CA GLN A 173 -7.70 -7.39 3.71
C GLN A 173 -7.74 -8.74 2.96
N PHE A 174 -8.36 -9.75 3.58
CA PHE A 174 -8.50 -11.10 3.04
C PHE A 174 -9.84 -11.34 2.33
N ARG A 175 -10.53 -10.26 1.94
CA ARG A 175 -11.72 -10.34 1.09
C ARG A 175 -11.31 -10.71 -0.34
N VAL A 176 -12.02 -11.68 -0.91
CA VAL A 176 -11.87 -12.18 -2.27
C VAL A 176 -13.22 -12.16 -2.98
N ARG A 177 -13.24 -11.60 -4.19
CA ARG A 177 -14.40 -11.52 -5.08
C ARG A 177 -14.08 -12.23 -6.39
N ARG A 178 -14.73 -13.38 -6.62
CA ARG A 178 -14.53 -14.22 -7.81
C ARG A 178 -14.67 -13.44 -9.12
N ARG A 179 -15.72 -12.62 -9.24
CA ARG A 179 -15.98 -11.79 -10.43
C ARG A 179 -14.84 -10.82 -10.75
N CYS A 180 -14.18 -10.29 -9.73
CA CYS A 180 -13.08 -9.33 -9.91
C CYS A 180 -11.83 -10.04 -10.43
N LEU A 181 -11.50 -11.21 -9.87
CA LEU A 181 -10.40 -12.04 -10.35
C LEU A 181 -10.59 -12.46 -11.81
N GLN A 182 -11.81 -12.89 -12.16
CA GLN A 182 -12.12 -13.30 -13.53
C GLN A 182 -11.93 -12.14 -14.52
N ALA A 183 -12.49 -10.96 -14.23
CA ALA A 183 -12.34 -9.77 -15.08
C ALA A 183 -10.86 -9.39 -15.29
N TRP A 184 -10.04 -9.48 -14.24
CA TRP A 184 -8.60 -9.22 -14.34
C TRP A 184 -7.84 -10.28 -15.12
N LEU A 185 -8.09 -11.58 -14.90
CA LEU A 185 -7.41 -12.64 -15.63
C LEU A 185 -7.76 -12.61 -17.13
N ASP A 186 -9.01 -12.32 -17.47
CA ASP A 186 -9.45 -12.16 -18.87
C ASP A 186 -8.74 -10.97 -19.52
N PHE A 187 -8.62 -9.85 -18.80
CA PHE A 187 -7.90 -8.68 -19.29
C PHE A 187 -6.39 -8.94 -19.44
N LEU A 188 -5.75 -9.50 -18.41
CA LEU A 188 -4.31 -9.72 -18.37
C LEU A 188 -3.86 -10.73 -19.43
N SER A 189 -4.60 -11.82 -19.63
CA SER A 189 -4.29 -12.83 -20.65
C SER A 189 -4.28 -12.26 -22.07
N GLN A 190 -5.14 -11.28 -22.35
CA GLN A 190 -5.24 -10.64 -23.67
C GLN A 190 -4.25 -9.49 -23.86
N ASN A 191 -3.94 -8.73 -22.80
CA ASN A 191 -3.24 -7.46 -22.92
C ASN A 191 -1.80 -7.46 -22.38
N HIS A 192 -1.46 -8.34 -21.43
CA HIS A 192 -0.16 -8.29 -20.76
C HIS A 192 0.78 -9.42 -21.23
N PRO A 193 1.98 -9.11 -21.80
CA PRO A 193 2.92 -10.13 -22.30
C PRO A 193 3.28 -11.19 -21.25
N GLY A 194 3.50 -10.75 -20.00
CA GLY A 194 3.76 -11.63 -18.86
C GLY A 194 2.60 -12.54 -18.44
N TYR A 195 1.41 -12.43 -19.03
CA TYR A 195 0.25 -13.29 -18.74
C TYR A 195 -0.25 -14.09 -19.95
N ARG A 196 0.40 -13.99 -21.12
CA ARG A 196 -0.04 -14.68 -22.35
C ARG A 196 -0.09 -16.21 -22.25
N ASP A 197 0.83 -16.80 -21.50
CA ASP A 197 0.96 -18.27 -21.39
C ASP A 197 0.24 -18.85 -20.17
N ILE A 198 -0.62 -18.07 -19.50
CA ILE A 198 -1.36 -18.57 -18.34
C ILE A 198 -2.58 -19.38 -18.80
N THR A 199 -2.94 -20.38 -18.00
CA THR A 199 -4.21 -21.09 -18.10
C THR A 199 -5.11 -20.63 -16.97
N VAL A 200 -6.23 -19.99 -17.30
CA VAL A 200 -7.27 -19.64 -16.32
C VAL A 200 -8.06 -20.91 -15.98
N CYS A 201 -7.85 -21.43 -14.77
CA CYS A 201 -8.46 -22.67 -14.31
C CYS A 201 -9.81 -22.42 -13.67
N GLN A 202 -10.87 -22.71 -14.42
CA GLN A 202 -12.25 -22.53 -13.97
C GLN A 202 -12.61 -23.40 -12.77
N THR A 203 -12.04 -24.61 -12.67
CA THR A 203 -12.24 -25.47 -11.49
C THR A 203 -11.75 -24.77 -10.21
N ARG A 204 -10.59 -24.12 -10.26
CA ARG A 204 -10.02 -23.39 -9.12
C ARG A 204 -10.79 -22.11 -8.82
N MET A 205 -11.21 -21.39 -9.86
CA MET A 205 -12.10 -20.23 -9.72
C MET A 205 -13.40 -20.59 -9.00
N SER A 206 -13.96 -21.78 -9.28
CA SER A 206 -15.24 -22.24 -8.70
C SER A 206 -15.18 -22.54 -7.20
N VAL A 207 -13.98 -22.75 -6.64
CA VAL A 207 -13.76 -22.99 -5.20
C VAL A 207 -13.64 -21.69 -4.41
N LEU A 208 -13.22 -20.59 -5.04
CA LEU A 208 -13.09 -19.28 -4.39
C LEU A 208 -14.47 -18.68 -4.06
N PRO A 209 -14.66 -17.92 -2.97
CA PRO A 209 -15.96 -17.32 -2.66
C PRO A 209 -16.41 -16.32 -3.74
N GLU A 210 -17.73 -16.21 -3.96
CA GLU A 210 -18.30 -15.17 -4.85
C GLU A 210 -17.92 -13.76 -4.38
N ASP A 211 -18.10 -13.52 -3.09
CA ASP A 211 -17.63 -12.35 -2.34
C ASP A 211 -17.54 -12.74 -0.86
N GLY A 212 -16.33 -12.94 -0.35
CA GLY A 212 -16.14 -13.46 1.01
C GLY A 212 -14.72 -13.34 1.53
N ASP A 213 -14.57 -13.60 2.82
CA ASP A 213 -13.27 -13.64 3.49
C ASP A 213 -12.63 -15.03 3.35
N VAL A 214 -11.32 -15.07 3.14
CA VAL A 214 -10.53 -16.32 3.06
C VAL A 214 -9.45 -16.41 4.13
N LEU A 215 -9.52 -15.59 5.19
CA LEU A 215 -8.52 -15.53 6.25
C LEU A 215 -8.21 -16.90 6.85
N ASP A 216 -9.24 -17.71 7.08
CA ASP A 216 -9.12 -19.03 7.71
C ASP A 216 -8.52 -20.10 6.77
N GLN A 217 -8.33 -19.78 5.49
CA GLN A 217 -7.72 -20.67 4.50
C GLN A 217 -6.21 -20.40 4.33
N VAL A 218 -5.67 -19.38 4.99
CA VAL A 218 -4.26 -18.97 4.91
C VAL A 218 -3.47 -19.57 6.08
N ALA A 219 -2.20 -19.89 5.85
CA ALA A 219 -1.34 -20.46 6.89
C ALA A 219 -1.26 -19.55 8.11
N THR A 220 -1.64 -20.08 9.27
CA THR A 220 -1.67 -19.37 10.55
C THR A 220 -0.72 -20.03 11.54
N ALA A 221 0.07 -19.21 12.23
CA ALA A 221 0.90 -19.63 13.35
C ALA A 221 0.52 -18.83 14.60
N GLU A 222 0.51 -19.49 15.75
CA GLU A 222 0.26 -18.83 17.03
C GLU A 222 1.47 -17.97 17.43
N SER A 223 1.22 -16.72 17.77
CA SER A 223 2.21 -15.84 18.38
C SER A 223 2.13 -16.00 19.89
N THR A 224 3.27 -16.16 20.56
CA THR A 224 3.35 -16.13 22.04
C THR A 224 3.26 -14.72 22.61
N ASP A 225 3.27 -13.68 21.77
CA ASP A 225 3.14 -12.30 22.22
C ASP A 225 1.68 -12.02 22.55
N PRO A 226 1.35 -11.60 23.80
CA PRO A 226 0.00 -11.19 24.12
C PRO A 226 -0.41 -9.96 23.28
N PRO A 227 -1.69 -9.83 22.93
CA PRO A 227 -2.20 -8.60 22.33
C PRO A 227 -1.94 -7.43 23.30
N SER A 228 -1.57 -6.26 22.77
CA SER A 228 -1.28 -5.08 23.59
C SER A 228 -2.47 -4.77 24.53
N ALA A 229 -2.19 -4.56 25.81
CA ALA A 229 -3.18 -4.44 26.89
C ALA A 229 -4.15 -3.24 26.77
N ASN A 230 -3.92 -2.33 25.84
CA ASN A 230 -4.82 -1.21 25.55
C ASN A 230 -5.59 -1.52 24.27
N LEU A 231 -6.65 -2.31 24.40
CA LEU A 231 -7.72 -2.38 23.42
C LEU A 231 -8.76 -1.34 23.85
N GLY A 232 -8.52 -0.08 23.51
CA GLY A 232 -9.48 0.99 23.75
C GLY A 232 -10.88 0.61 23.26
N THR A 233 -11.83 0.61 24.18
CA THR A 233 -13.26 0.63 23.92
C THR A 233 -13.62 1.98 23.32
N ALA A 234 -13.34 2.16 22.03
CA ALA A 234 -13.94 3.26 21.28
C ALA A 234 -15.29 2.74 20.77
N GLU A 235 -16.31 2.84 21.61
CA GLU A 235 -17.67 3.01 21.14
C GLU A 235 -17.67 4.31 20.33
N HIS A 236 -17.65 4.19 19.01
CA HIS A 236 -18.09 5.26 18.13
C HIS A 236 -19.49 4.89 17.70
N ASP A 237 -20.46 5.44 18.43
CA ASP A 237 -21.77 5.74 17.89
C ASP A 237 -21.62 6.86 16.84
N ASP A 238 -22.35 6.67 15.74
CA ASP A 238 -22.62 7.54 14.58
C ASP A 238 -21.51 7.81 13.54
#